data_AF-A0A6N3B2C8-F1
#
_entry.id   AF-A0A6N3B2C8-F1
#
_cell.length_a   1.000
_cell.length_b   1.000
_cell.length_c   1.000
_cell.angle_alpha   90.00
_cell.angle_beta   90.00
_cell.angle_gamma   90.00
#
_symmetry.space_group_name_H-M   'P 1'
#
loop_
_entity.id
_entity.type
_entity.pdbx_description
1 polymer ?
#
loop_
_entity_poly.entity_id
_entity_poly.type
_entity_poly.pdbx_seq_one_letter_code
_entity_poly.pdbx_strand_id
1 'polypeptide(L)'
;MRHMPIKLRGLTKTLLLFSLFASLAGCGGAEATASGSAPTPVSGHEVSETVSESAPSESAGEIDIADIPEYSGSPYVEVSGNVPSFTDADLSSPAETYTPLDSLGRCGSAMAIVSLETMPTEERGSIGMVKPSGWHTVRYDDLIADRYLYNRCHLIGYQLTGENANERNLITGTRHLNVEGMLPFENEVADYVESTGNRVLYRVTPVFAGDELVARGVQMEAQSVEDGGAGVSFNVFCHNVQPGIEIDYGTGESRRSQTAVDAGGSDSDVHSEGTAYILNIDSGKFHLPDCPSVGKMADHNKRDIACAYDEMIANGYSPCGNCRPMIGAVHERERSRPETD
;
A
#
# COMPACT_ATOMS: atom_id res chain seq x y z
N MET A 1 10.67 51.92 1.79
CA MET A 1 11.88 51.96 0.92
C MET A 1 13.10 51.53 1.71
N ARG A 2 13.77 50.43 1.32
CA ARG A 2 15.21 50.14 1.50
C ARG A 2 15.46 48.74 0.93
N HIS A 3 16.17 48.62 -0.19
CA HIS A 3 16.50 47.33 -0.79
C HIS A 3 17.72 46.71 -0.08
N MET A 4 17.71 45.38 0.08
CA MET A 4 18.93 44.60 0.27
C MET A 4 19.23 43.84 -1.05
N PRO A 5 20.47 43.85 -1.56
CA PRO A 5 20.78 43.25 -2.85
C PRO A 5 21.03 41.74 -2.75
N ILE A 6 20.47 40.99 -3.70
CA ILE A 6 20.76 39.57 -3.95
C ILE A 6 22.21 39.41 -4.41
N LYS A 7 22.94 38.42 -3.89
CA LYS A 7 24.27 38.03 -4.40
C LYS A 7 24.20 36.72 -5.18
N LEU A 8 24.22 36.83 -6.51
CA LEU A 8 24.41 35.68 -7.39
C LEU A 8 25.90 35.26 -7.43
N ARG A 9 26.14 33.96 -7.27
CA ARG A 9 27.39 33.24 -7.58
C ARG A 9 26.98 31.83 -8.02
N GLY A 10 27.58 31.20 -9.02
CA GLY A 10 28.55 31.69 -10.01
C GLY A 10 28.87 30.54 -10.95
N LEU A 11 28.55 30.67 -12.25
CA LEU A 11 28.55 29.54 -13.17
C LEU A 11 29.95 29.32 -13.79
N THR A 12 30.59 28.18 -13.50
CA THR A 12 31.82 27.74 -14.17
C THR A 12 31.65 26.34 -14.75
N LYS A 13 31.43 26.26 -16.07
CA LYS A 13 31.57 25.01 -16.83
C LYS A 13 33.05 24.77 -17.11
N THR A 14 33.54 23.56 -16.84
CA THR A 14 34.84 23.10 -17.36
C THR A 14 34.60 21.85 -18.19
N LEU A 15 34.79 21.96 -19.49
CA LEU A 15 34.72 20.84 -20.45
C LEU A 15 36.14 20.31 -20.64
N LEU A 16 36.33 18.99 -20.59
CA LEU A 16 37.62 18.36 -20.88
C LEU A 16 37.41 17.06 -21.65
N LEU A 17 37.58 17.15 -22.97
CA LEU A 17 37.74 15.96 -23.82
C LEU A 17 39.12 15.36 -23.56
N PHE A 18 39.18 14.03 -23.47
CA PHE A 18 40.36 13.29 -23.93
C PHE A 18 39.93 12.38 -25.07
N SER A 19 40.84 12.17 -26.03
CA SER A 19 40.60 11.42 -27.25
C SER A 19 41.86 10.63 -27.60
N LEU A 20 41.75 9.79 -28.63
CA LEU A 20 42.80 8.96 -29.21
C LEU A 20 43.24 7.74 -28.35
N PHE A 21 42.79 6.57 -28.76
CA PHE A 21 43.70 5.65 -29.46
C PHE A 21 42.93 4.87 -30.52
N ALA A 22 43.62 4.45 -31.59
CA ALA A 22 43.04 3.72 -32.71
C ALA A 22 43.89 2.50 -33.04
N SER A 23 43.24 1.44 -33.54
CA SER A 23 43.86 0.29 -34.20
C SER A 23 42.94 -0.24 -35.29
N LEU A 24 43.51 -0.80 -36.35
CA LEU A 24 42.82 -1.14 -37.60
C LEU A 24 42.66 -2.66 -37.82
N ALA A 25 41.79 -2.97 -38.77
CA ALA A 25 41.36 -4.28 -39.24
C ALA A 25 42.45 -5.35 -39.43
N GLY A 26 42.03 -6.61 -39.33
CA GLY A 26 42.73 -7.78 -39.88
C GLY A 26 41.73 -8.74 -40.52
N CYS A 27 41.89 -9.03 -41.81
CA CYS A 27 41.07 -9.99 -42.56
C CYS A 27 41.86 -11.28 -42.82
N GLY A 28 41.17 -12.42 -42.89
CA GLY A 28 41.72 -13.72 -43.29
C GLY A 28 40.60 -14.71 -43.63
N GLY A 29 40.88 -15.68 -44.52
CA GLY A 29 39.91 -16.68 -44.98
C GLY A 29 40.56 -17.74 -45.87
N ALA A 30 39.72 -18.53 -46.57
CA ALA A 30 40.07 -19.68 -47.44
C ALA A 30 40.53 -20.96 -46.67
N GLU A 31 40.32 -22.21 -47.11
CA GLU A 31 39.31 -22.79 -48.04
C GLU A 31 39.25 -24.34 -47.91
N ALA A 32 38.36 -24.98 -48.69
CA ALA A 32 38.09 -26.44 -48.75
C ALA A 32 39.31 -27.29 -49.23
N THR A 33 39.37 -28.63 -49.14
CA THR A 33 38.34 -29.72 -49.15
C THR A 33 38.74 -30.82 -48.12
N ALA A 34 38.12 -32.01 -47.93
CA ALA A 34 37.12 -32.84 -48.63
C ALA A 34 36.38 -33.75 -47.58
N SER A 35 35.62 -34.83 -47.82
CA SER A 35 35.22 -35.63 -49.01
C SER A 35 34.01 -36.53 -48.67
N GLY A 36 33.49 -37.32 -49.63
CA GLY A 36 32.78 -38.60 -49.35
C GLY A 36 31.26 -38.69 -49.59
N SER A 37 30.86 -38.92 -50.84
CA SER A 37 29.64 -39.63 -51.33
C SER A 37 28.25 -39.44 -50.71
N ALA A 38 27.27 -39.14 -51.58
CA ALA A 38 25.82 -39.27 -51.35
C ALA A 38 25.36 -40.78 -51.44
N PRO A 39 24.10 -41.18 -51.10
CA PRO A 39 22.85 -40.59 -51.61
C PRO A 39 21.73 -40.31 -50.56
N THR A 40 20.72 -39.59 -51.03
CA THR A 40 19.40 -39.30 -50.42
C THR A 40 18.32 -40.32 -50.85
N PRO A 41 17.04 -40.21 -50.43
CA PRO A 41 16.45 -39.68 -49.18
C PRO A 41 15.47 -40.66 -48.50
N VAL A 42 15.17 -40.46 -47.20
CA VAL A 42 13.91 -40.94 -46.57
C VAL A 42 13.31 -39.81 -45.70
N SER A 43 11.98 -39.75 -45.68
CA SER A 43 11.19 -38.68 -45.05
C SER A 43 11.28 -38.65 -43.53
N GLY A 44 11.21 -37.43 -42.99
CA GLY A 44 11.33 -37.12 -41.58
C GLY A 44 10.24 -37.67 -40.65
N HIS A 45 10.66 -37.82 -39.40
CA HIS A 45 9.88 -37.40 -38.25
C HIS A 45 10.79 -36.54 -37.37
N GLU A 46 10.37 -35.29 -37.18
CA GLU A 46 11.08 -34.33 -36.33
C GLU A 46 10.59 -34.54 -34.90
N VAL A 47 11.48 -34.93 -33.99
CA VAL A 47 11.13 -35.10 -32.58
C VAL A 47 11.07 -33.72 -31.96
N SER A 48 9.85 -33.17 -31.88
CA SER A 48 9.61 -31.92 -31.18
C SER A 48 9.85 -32.12 -29.69
N GLU A 49 10.98 -31.61 -29.19
CA GLU A 49 11.19 -31.41 -27.76
C GLU A 49 10.25 -30.29 -27.31
N THR A 50 9.03 -30.67 -26.92
CA THR A 50 8.08 -29.76 -26.29
C THR A 50 8.63 -29.36 -24.93
N VAL A 51 9.32 -28.21 -24.89
CA VAL A 51 9.58 -27.48 -23.66
C VAL A 51 8.22 -27.21 -23.03
N SER A 52 7.88 -27.97 -21.99
CA SER A 52 6.67 -27.77 -21.23
C SER A 52 6.83 -26.48 -20.44
N GLU A 53 6.37 -25.37 -21.03
CA GLU A 53 6.27 -24.09 -20.37
C GLU A 53 5.23 -24.21 -19.26
N SER A 54 5.72 -24.56 -18.07
CA SER A 54 4.93 -24.62 -16.86
C SER A 54 4.40 -23.23 -16.57
N ALA A 55 3.09 -23.05 -16.74
CA ALA A 55 2.39 -21.86 -16.28
C ALA A 55 2.80 -21.55 -14.83
N PRO A 56 2.88 -20.27 -14.44
CA PRO A 56 3.11 -19.92 -13.04
C PRO A 56 2.05 -20.62 -12.19
N SER A 57 2.46 -21.18 -11.05
CA SER A 57 1.50 -21.71 -10.08
C SER A 57 0.52 -20.61 -9.72
N GLU A 58 -0.78 -20.91 -9.75
CA GLU A 58 -1.75 -20.08 -9.05
C GLU A 58 -1.31 -19.97 -7.59
N SER A 59 -1.39 -18.76 -7.02
CA SER A 59 -0.92 -18.48 -5.68
C SER A 59 -1.87 -19.15 -4.68
N ALA A 60 -1.36 -20.06 -3.85
CA ALA A 60 -2.14 -20.74 -2.84
C ALA A 60 -2.53 -19.76 -1.71
N GLY A 61 -3.56 -18.94 -1.95
CA GLY A 61 -4.00 -17.88 -1.05
C GLY A 61 -4.86 -16.78 -1.66
N GLU A 62 -4.78 -16.59 -2.98
CA GLU A 62 -5.53 -15.54 -3.67
C GLU A 62 -7.04 -15.85 -3.64
N ILE A 63 -7.83 -14.88 -3.17
CA ILE A 63 -9.30 -14.99 -3.08
C ILE A 63 -9.96 -14.81 -4.46
N ASP A 64 -10.99 -15.62 -4.74
CA ASP A 64 -11.87 -15.35 -5.88
C ASP A 64 -12.67 -14.07 -5.60
N ILE A 65 -12.75 -13.18 -6.60
CA ILE A 65 -13.57 -11.98 -6.56
C ILE A 65 -15.05 -12.28 -6.29
N ALA A 66 -15.53 -13.48 -6.65
CA ALA A 66 -16.89 -13.93 -6.37
C ALA A 66 -17.18 -14.19 -4.88
N ASP A 67 -16.17 -14.46 -4.06
CA ASP A 67 -16.30 -14.66 -2.62
C ASP A 67 -16.21 -13.35 -1.81
N ILE A 68 -15.93 -12.22 -2.47
CA ILE A 68 -15.78 -10.91 -1.84
C ILE A 68 -17.16 -10.26 -1.63
N PRO A 69 -17.55 -9.91 -0.38
CA PRO A 69 -18.78 -9.17 -0.10
C PRO A 69 -18.84 -7.81 -0.79
N GLU A 70 -20.04 -7.36 -1.16
CA GLU A 70 -20.24 -5.97 -1.59
C GLU A 70 -19.92 -4.98 -0.44
N TYR A 71 -19.33 -3.84 -0.79
CA TYR A 71 -18.99 -2.80 0.20
C TYR A 71 -20.26 -2.29 0.89
N SER A 72 -20.30 -2.50 2.21
CA SER A 72 -21.46 -2.22 3.08
C SER A 72 -21.19 -1.12 4.12
N GLY A 73 -20.08 -0.40 4.00
CA GLY A 73 -19.66 0.68 4.88
C GLY A 73 -18.27 0.47 5.49
N SER A 74 -17.91 -0.78 5.81
CA SER A 74 -16.58 -1.13 6.35
C SER A 74 -15.48 -0.99 5.29
N PRO A 75 -14.34 -0.33 5.57
CA PRO A 75 -13.25 -0.19 4.61
C PRO A 75 -12.56 -1.52 4.26
N TYR A 76 -12.68 -2.53 5.12
CA TYR A 76 -12.21 -3.88 4.90
C TYR A 76 -13.19 -4.94 5.42
N VAL A 77 -12.97 -6.20 5.04
CA VAL A 77 -13.61 -7.40 5.59
C VAL A 77 -12.57 -8.50 5.85
N GLU A 78 -12.82 -9.36 6.84
CA GLU A 78 -12.02 -10.59 7.01
C GLU A 78 -12.34 -11.58 5.87
N VAL A 79 -11.31 -12.24 5.33
CA VAL A 79 -11.45 -13.29 4.32
C VAL A 79 -10.71 -14.55 4.77
N SER A 80 -11.03 -15.72 4.22
CA SER A 80 -10.42 -17.02 4.60
C SER A 80 -10.44 -17.31 6.12
N GLY A 81 -11.44 -16.77 6.85
CA GLY A 81 -11.53 -16.88 8.31
C GLY A 81 -10.48 -16.06 9.08
N ASN A 82 -9.94 -15.01 8.47
CA ASN A 82 -8.81 -14.20 8.94
C ASN A 82 -7.49 -14.98 9.10
N VAL A 83 -7.36 -16.11 8.39
CA VAL A 83 -6.16 -16.97 8.41
C VAL A 83 -5.32 -16.75 7.13
N PRO A 84 -4.05 -16.32 7.22
CA PRO A 84 -3.16 -16.22 6.06
C PRO A 84 -2.72 -17.62 5.59
N SER A 85 -2.42 -17.76 4.30
CA SER A 85 -2.10 -19.06 3.67
C SER A 85 -0.61 -19.22 3.33
N PHE A 86 0.28 -18.60 4.11
CA PHE A 86 1.72 -18.72 3.92
C PHE A 86 2.23 -20.18 4.04
N THR A 87 3.35 -20.43 3.37
CA THR A 87 4.00 -21.73 3.25
C THR A 87 5.47 -21.67 3.67
N ASP A 88 6.10 -22.82 3.91
CA ASP A 88 7.55 -22.91 4.16
C ASP A 88 8.40 -22.36 2.99
N ALA A 89 7.84 -22.27 1.79
CA ALA A 89 8.48 -21.66 0.63
C ALA A 89 8.46 -20.12 0.67
N ASP A 90 7.43 -19.52 1.25
CA ASP A 90 7.35 -18.07 1.45
C ASP A 90 8.41 -17.63 2.49
N LEU A 91 8.58 -18.39 3.58
CA LEU A 91 9.69 -18.21 4.55
C LEU A 91 11.09 -18.34 3.94
N SER A 92 11.19 -19.03 2.79
CA SER A 92 12.45 -19.30 2.07
C SER A 92 12.66 -18.35 0.87
N SER A 93 11.76 -17.40 0.66
CA SER A 93 11.78 -16.48 -0.48
C SER A 93 12.74 -15.28 -0.26
N PRO A 94 13.06 -14.51 -1.32
CA PRO A 94 13.76 -13.23 -1.17
C PRO A 94 13.01 -12.29 -0.20
N ALA A 95 13.76 -11.40 0.48
CA ALA A 95 13.19 -10.47 1.45
C ALA A 95 12.10 -9.55 0.88
N GLU A 96 12.12 -9.30 -0.43
CA GLU A 96 11.05 -8.64 -1.19
C GLU A 96 10.88 -9.31 -2.55
N THR A 97 9.63 -9.42 -3.00
CA THR A 97 9.25 -9.91 -4.34
C THR A 97 8.09 -9.10 -4.89
N TYR A 98 8.19 -8.73 -6.17
CA TYR A 98 7.20 -7.91 -6.87
C TYR A 98 6.90 -8.51 -8.24
N THR A 99 5.67 -9.03 -8.40
CA THR A 99 5.21 -9.65 -9.66
C THR A 99 5.36 -8.67 -10.82
N PRO A 100 5.86 -9.10 -12.00
CA PRO A 100 5.89 -8.25 -13.19
C PRO A 100 4.49 -7.70 -13.52
N LEU A 101 4.44 -6.52 -14.15
CA LEU A 101 3.16 -6.00 -14.65
C LEU A 101 2.57 -6.94 -15.71
N ASP A 102 1.26 -7.10 -15.68
CA ASP A 102 0.55 -7.94 -16.67
C ASP A 102 0.43 -7.26 -18.05
N SER A 103 -0.25 -7.91 -18.99
CA SER A 103 -0.48 -7.41 -20.35
C SER A 103 -1.32 -6.12 -20.41
N LEU A 104 -2.00 -5.74 -19.33
CA LEU A 104 -2.77 -4.50 -19.18
C LEU A 104 -2.01 -3.44 -18.34
N GLY A 105 -0.78 -3.73 -17.92
CA GLY A 105 0.05 -2.84 -17.10
C GLY A 105 -0.32 -2.81 -15.62
N ARG A 106 -1.04 -3.84 -15.13
CA ARG A 106 -1.53 -3.94 -13.75
C ARG A 106 -0.50 -4.63 -12.86
N CYS A 107 -0.43 -4.24 -11.58
CA CYS A 107 0.39 -4.95 -10.59
C CYS A 107 -0.25 -6.30 -10.25
N GLY A 108 0.56 -7.36 -10.18
CA GLY A 108 0.19 -8.60 -9.47
C GLY A 108 0.56 -8.53 -7.98
N SER A 109 0.58 -9.68 -7.31
CA SER A 109 0.98 -9.81 -5.90
C SER A 109 2.37 -9.24 -5.61
N ALA A 110 2.51 -8.58 -4.46
CA ALA A 110 3.77 -8.23 -3.83
C ALA A 110 3.90 -8.98 -2.49
N MET A 111 5.10 -9.45 -2.13
CA MET A 111 5.37 -10.09 -0.85
C MET A 111 6.73 -9.69 -0.28
N ALA A 112 6.81 -9.48 1.04
CA ALA A 112 8.05 -9.20 1.77
C ALA A 112 8.16 -10.00 3.08
N ILE A 113 9.39 -10.16 3.55
CA ILE A 113 9.73 -10.61 4.90
C ILE A 113 10.10 -9.35 5.70
N VAL A 114 9.09 -8.64 6.19
CA VAL A 114 9.23 -7.35 6.86
C VAL A 114 10.04 -7.50 8.13
N SER A 115 11.04 -6.64 8.30
CA SER A 115 12.00 -6.68 9.41
C SER A 115 12.68 -5.32 9.61
N LEU A 116 13.42 -5.17 10.71
CA LEU A 116 14.30 -4.01 10.93
C LEU A 116 15.40 -3.84 9.85
N GLU A 117 15.66 -4.86 9.02
CA GLU A 117 16.59 -4.78 7.88
C GLU A 117 15.93 -4.31 6.58
N THR A 118 14.60 -4.45 6.45
CA THR A 118 13.84 -3.93 5.30
C THR A 118 13.31 -2.51 5.55
N MET A 119 13.01 -2.16 6.80
CA MET A 119 12.46 -0.85 7.16
C MET A 119 13.34 0.33 6.70
N PRO A 120 12.73 1.46 6.30
CA PRO A 120 13.46 2.58 5.70
C PRO A 120 14.42 3.27 6.68
N THR A 121 15.62 3.59 6.19
CA THR A 121 16.64 4.37 6.90
C THR A 121 16.83 5.80 6.34
N GLU A 122 16.07 6.17 5.32
CA GLU A 122 16.05 7.49 4.68
C GLU A 122 14.62 8.09 4.66
N GLU A 123 14.47 9.32 4.19
CA GLU A 123 13.14 9.95 4.00
C GLU A 123 12.47 9.50 2.69
N ARG A 124 11.14 9.32 2.71
CA ARG A 124 10.36 8.88 1.54
C ARG A 124 10.49 9.86 0.37
N GLY A 125 10.94 9.35 -0.77
CA GLY A 125 11.12 10.12 -1.99
C GLY A 125 9.81 10.52 -2.68
N SER A 126 9.94 11.27 -3.78
CA SER A 126 8.80 11.53 -4.67
C SER A 126 8.45 10.27 -5.47
N ILE A 127 7.16 10.02 -5.66
CA ILE A 127 6.61 8.93 -6.48
C ILE A 127 5.73 9.44 -7.64
N GLY A 128 5.63 10.77 -7.79
CA GLY A 128 4.67 11.42 -8.69
C GLY A 128 4.88 11.18 -10.20
N MET A 129 5.98 10.54 -10.60
CA MET A 129 6.24 10.13 -11.98
C MET A 129 5.46 8.88 -12.40
N VAL A 130 5.24 7.94 -11.47
CA VAL A 130 4.57 6.67 -11.73
C VAL A 130 3.11 6.91 -12.09
N LYS A 131 2.56 6.13 -13.01
CA LYS A 131 1.15 6.14 -13.39
C LYS A 131 0.68 4.69 -13.55
N PRO A 132 0.07 4.11 -12.51
CA PRO A 132 -0.45 2.75 -12.59
C PRO A 132 -1.56 2.60 -13.64
N SER A 133 -1.97 1.37 -13.88
CA SER A 133 -3.18 1.05 -14.64
C SER A 133 -4.39 1.87 -14.14
N GLY A 134 -5.18 2.41 -15.08
CA GLY A 134 -6.36 3.23 -14.77
C GLY A 134 -6.07 4.59 -14.10
N TRP A 135 -4.82 5.07 -14.08
CA TRP A 135 -4.49 6.31 -13.37
C TRP A 135 -5.16 7.57 -13.95
N HIS A 136 -5.94 8.26 -13.12
CA HIS A 136 -6.43 9.62 -13.37
C HIS A 136 -6.07 10.58 -12.23
N THR A 137 -5.91 11.86 -12.53
CA THR A 137 -5.76 12.90 -11.50
C THR A 137 -7.12 13.59 -11.27
N VAL A 138 -7.99 12.96 -10.47
CA VAL A 138 -9.35 13.45 -10.17
C VAL A 138 -9.40 14.09 -8.78
N ARG A 139 -10.22 15.14 -8.62
CA ARG A 139 -10.28 15.99 -7.42
C ARG A 139 -11.73 16.31 -6.99
N TYR A 140 -12.02 16.15 -5.70
CA TYR A 140 -13.32 16.39 -5.05
C TYR A 140 -13.09 17.20 -3.75
N ASP A 141 -13.22 18.52 -3.84
CA ASP A 141 -12.81 19.49 -2.79
C ASP A 141 -13.58 19.43 -1.47
N ASP A 142 -14.78 18.86 -1.52
CA ASP A 142 -15.83 18.88 -0.50
C ASP A 142 -16.11 17.50 0.11
N LEU A 143 -15.44 16.47 -0.39
CA LEU A 143 -15.70 15.05 -0.05
C LEU A 143 -14.43 14.29 0.37
N ILE A 144 -13.23 14.83 0.10
CA ILE A 144 -11.95 14.18 0.42
C ILE A 144 -11.02 15.24 1.05
N ALA A 145 -10.42 14.92 2.20
CA ALA A 145 -9.68 15.90 3.02
C ALA A 145 -8.46 16.53 2.32
N ASP A 146 -7.68 15.73 1.59
CA ASP A 146 -6.59 16.20 0.71
C ASP A 146 -7.04 16.47 -0.73
N ARG A 147 -8.34 16.29 -0.98
CA ARG A 147 -9.11 16.61 -2.20
C ARG A 147 -8.89 15.66 -3.37
N TYR A 148 -7.96 14.71 -3.35
CA TYR A 148 -7.68 13.84 -4.50
C TYR A 148 -8.30 12.46 -4.33
N LEU A 149 -8.96 11.94 -5.37
CA LEU A 149 -9.58 10.61 -5.31
C LEU A 149 -8.53 9.51 -5.22
N TYR A 150 -7.56 9.52 -6.12
CA TYR A 150 -6.58 8.45 -6.26
C TYR A 150 -5.22 8.84 -5.69
N ASN A 151 -4.72 7.96 -4.84
CA ASN A 151 -3.33 7.88 -4.44
C ASN A 151 -2.59 6.86 -5.31
N ARG A 152 -1.29 7.06 -5.46
CA ARG A 152 -0.37 5.98 -5.84
C ARG A 152 -0.24 5.10 -4.60
N CYS A 153 -1.15 4.15 -4.47
CA CYS A 153 -1.26 3.33 -3.29
C CYS A 153 -0.19 2.26 -3.38
N HIS A 154 0.70 2.25 -2.38
CA HIS A 154 1.67 1.17 -2.19
C HIS A 154 0.92 -0.15 -1.93
N LEU A 155 1.44 -1.27 -2.46
CA LEU A 155 0.97 -2.61 -2.04
C LEU A 155 1.68 -3.03 -0.75
N ILE A 156 2.99 -2.85 -0.72
CA ILE A 156 3.81 -2.90 0.49
C ILE A 156 4.26 -1.48 0.79
N GLY A 157 3.68 -0.89 1.85
CA GLY A 157 3.95 0.48 2.27
C GLY A 157 5.44 0.76 2.50
N TYR A 158 5.86 1.98 2.13
CA TYR A 158 7.25 2.45 2.31
C TYR A 158 7.78 2.26 3.74
N GLN A 159 6.92 2.31 4.76
CA GLN A 159 7.32 2.08 6.16
C GLN A 159 7.77 0.64 6.46
N LEU A 160 7.46 -0.34 5.61
CA LEU A 160 7.78 -1.75 5.80
C LEU A 160 9.08 -2.17 5.07
N THR A 161 9.34 -1.62 3.88
CA THR A 161 10.48 -2.03 3.04
C THR A 161 11.33 -0.91 2.44
N GLY A 162 10.96 0.36 2.65
CA GLY A 162 11.65 1.50 2.03
C GLY A 162 11.55 1.57 0.50
N GLU A 163 10.87 0.63 -0.17
CA GLU A 163 10.63 0.71 -1.61
C GLU A 163 9.71 1.90 -1.93
N ASN A 164 10.21 2.83 -2.72
CA ASN A 164 9.60 4.12 -2.95
C ASN A 164 8.80 4.18 -4.26
N ALA A 165 9.45 3.95 -5.40
CA ALA A 165 8.92 4.33 -6.73
C ALA A 165 8.85 3.17 -7.73
N ASN A 166 8.96 1.92 -7.25
CA ASN A 166 8.75 0.73 -8.06
C ASN A 166 7.33 0.68 -8.68
N GLU A 167 7.27 0.66 -10.01
CA GLU A 167 6.01 0.62 -10.77
C GLU A 167 5.19 -0.67 -10.54
N ARG A 168 5.80 -1.73 -9.99
CA ARG A 168 5.16 -3.00 -9.61
C ARG A 168 4.64 -3.03 -8.16
N ASN A 169 4.85 -1.96 -7.40
CA ASN A 169 4.40 -1.81 -6.02
C ASN A 169 3.35 -0.69 -5.88
N LEU A 170 2.79 -0.17 -6.98
CA LEU A 170 1.95 1.01 -6.98
C LEU A 170 0.70 0.82 -7.83
N ILE A 171 -0.49 0.88 -7.21
CA ILE A 171 -1.79 0.82 -7.88
C ILE A 171 -2.54 2.16 -7.82
N THR A 172 -3.56 2.31 -8.67
CA THR A 172 -4.55 3.38 -8.59
C THR A 172 -5.52 3.05 -7.44
N GLY A 173 -5.12 3.37 -6.21
CA GLY A 173 -5.94 3.16 -5.00
C GLY A 173 -6.64 4.44 -4.57
N THR A 174 -7.84 4.37 -4.00
CA THR A 174 -8.53 5.53 -3.43
C THR A 174 -7.82 6.05 -2.19
N ARG A 175 -8.05 7.32 -1.84
CA ARG A 175 -7.59 7.89 -0.57
C ARG A 175 -8.11 7.10 0.64
N HIS A 176 -9.39 6.71 0.61
CA HIS A 176 -10.01 5.87 1.63
C HIS A 176 -9.38 4.47 1.73
N LEU A 177 -9.10 3.77 0.61
CA LEU A 177 -8.34 2.51 0.65
C LEU A 177 -6.97 2.69 1.33
N ASN A 178 -6.24 3.73 0.93
CA ASN A 178 -4.89 4.00 1.42
C ASN A 178 -4.84 4.31 2.93
N VAL A 179 -5.91 4.80 3.56
CA VAL A 179 -5.89 5.27 4.96
C VAL A 179 -6.80 4.48 5.89
N GLU A 180 -8.04 4.22 5.48
CA GLU A 180 -9.01 3.51 6.32
C GLU A 180 -8.97 2.00 6.06
N GLY A 181 -8.55 1.59 4.85
CA GLY A 181 -8.36 0.19 4.47
C GLY A 181 -7.00 -0.36 4.93
N MET A 182 -5.91 0.08 4.28
CA MET A 182 -4.59 -0.57 4.40
C MET A 182 -3.77 -0.13 5.62
N LEU A 183 -3.71 1.18 5.88
CA LEU A 183 -2.81 1.75 6.89
C LEU A 183 -2.95 1.18 8.32
N PRO A 184 -4.13 0.77 8.83
CA PRO A 184 -4.23 0.14 10.15
C PRO A 184 -3.41 -1.16 10.23
N PHE A 185 -3.45 -1.98 9.18
CA PHE A 185 -2.71 -3.25 9.08
C PHE A 185 -1.21 -3.03 8.85
N GLU A 186 -0.84 -2.04 8.01
CA GLU A 186 0.58 -1.66 7.86
C GLU A 186 1.18 -1.20 9.20
N ASN A 187 0.43 -0.44 9.99
CA ASN A 187 0.86 0.03 11.30
C ASN A 187 0.96 -1.12 12.33
N GLU A 188 0.05 -2.11 12.29
CA GLU A 188 0.14 -3.29 13.16
C GLU A 188 1.43 -4.10 12.89
N VAL A 189 1.74 -4.31 11.61
CA VAL A 189 3.00 -4.97 11.19
C VAL A 189 4.21 -4.15 11.61
N ALA A 190 4.18 -2.83 11.42
CA ALA A 190 5.28 -1.94 11.80
C ALA A 190 5.52 -1.90 13.32
N ASP A 191 4.47 -1.64 14.12
CA ASP A 191 4.54 -1.62 15.59
C ASP A 191 5.07 -2.96 16.14
N TYR A 192 4.67 -4.09 15.56
CA TYR A 192 5.18 -5.42 15.96
C TYR A 192 6.68 -5.58 15.66
N VAL A 193 7.10 -5.28 14.44
CA VAL A 193 8.51 -5.43 14.01
C VAL A 193 9.42 -4.47 14.79
N GLU A 194 9.01 -3.20 14.99
CA GLU A 194 9.77 -2.23 15.78
C GLU A 194 9.89 -2.63 17.26
N SER A 195 8.82 -3.15 17.86
CA SER A 195 8.79 -3.44 19.31
C SER A 195 9.41 -4.78 19.69
N THR A 196 9.52 -5.73 18.75
CA THR A 196 10.07 -7.08 19.01
C THR A 196 11.42 -7.35 18.34
N GLY A 197 11.69 -6.74 17.18
CA GLY A 197 12.78 -7.15 16.28
C GLY A 197 12.54 -8.48 15.55
N ASN A 198 11.35 -9.07 15.69
CA ASN A 198 10.92 -10.25 14.92
C ASN A 198 10.55 -9.86 13.48
N ARG A 199 10.30 -10.87 12.65
CA ARG A 199 9.94 -10.72 11.24
C ARG A 199 8.46 -11.02 11.01
N VAL A 200 7.90 -10.46 9.95
CA VAL A 200 6.53 -10.72 9.49
C VAL A 200 6.56 -11.09 8.02
N LEU A 201 6.01 -12.26 7.66
CA LEU A 201 5.62 -12.53 6.28
C LEU A 201 4.43 -11.63 5.94
N TYR A 202 4.52 -10.88 4.86
CA TYR A 202 3.53 -9.88 4.47
C TYR A 202 3.29 -9.97 2.96
N ARG A 203 2.05 -10.18 2.53
CA ARG A 203 1.66 -10.34 1.12
C ARG A 203 0.43 -9.51 0.81
N VAL A 204 0.45 -8.79 -0.31
CA VAL A 204 -0.65 -7.94 -0.76
C VAL A 204 -0.93 -8.17 -2.24
N THR A 205 -2.16 -8.59 -2.53
CA THR A 205 -2.62 -9.05 -3.85
C THR A 205 -3.75 -8.15 -4.36
N PRO A 206 -3.58 -7.40 -5.46
CA PRO A 206 -4.64 -6.57 -6.02
C PRO A 206 -5.66 -7.41 -6.80
N VAL A 207 -6.95 -7.30 -6.45
CA VAL A 207 -8.02 -8.09 -7.08
C VAL A 207 -8.73 -7.26 -8.15
N PHE A 208 -8.81 -7.77 -9.39
CA PHE A 208 -9.46 -7.11 -10.54
C PHE A 208 -10.60 -7.98 -11.11
N ALA A 209 -11.69 -7.38 -11.61
CA ALA A 209 -12.68 -8.15 -12.36
C ALA A 209 -12.31 -8.19 -13.86
N GLY A 210 -11.85 -9.34 -14.36
CA GLY A 210 -11.52 -9.52 -15.78
C GLY A 210 -10.45 -8.53 -16.27
N ASP A 211 -10.79 -7.72 -17.29
CA ASP A 211 -9.89 -6.75 -17.92
C ASP A 211 -9.85 -5.36 -17.23
N GLU A 212 -10.42 -5.22 -16.03
CA GLU A 212 -10.45 -3.95 -15.30
C GLU A 212 -9.04 -3.39 -15.00
N LEU A 213 -8.84 -2.09 -15.20
CA LEU A 213 -7.56 -1.41 -15.01
C LEU A 213 -7.35 -0.90 -13.57
N VAL A 214 -8.41 -0.75 -12.79
CA VAL A 214 -8.36 -0.37 -11.37
C VAL A 214 -8.83 -1.55 -10.53
N ALA A 215 -8.06 -1.94 -9.52
CA ALA A 215 -8.41 -3.06 -8.65
C ALA A 215 -9.68 -2.75 -7.85
N ARG A 216 -10.52 -3.75 -7.57
CA ARG A 216 -11.69 -3.63 -6.67
C ARG A 216 -11.27 -3.48 -5.21
N GLY A 217 -10.03 -3.84 -4.89
CA GLY A 217 -9.41 -3.78 -3.58
C GLY A 217 -8.10 -4.54 -3.58
N VAL A 218 -7.53 -4.71 -2.39
CA VAL A 218 -6.38 -5.59 -2.17
C VAL A 218 -6.71 -6.62 -1.09
N GLN A 219 -6.33 -7.87 -1.32
CA GLN A 219 -6.17 -8.83 -0.23
C GLN A 219 -4.86 -8.49 0.49
N MET A 220 -4.85 -8.54 1.82
CA MET A 220 -3.67 -8.33 2.67
C MET A 220 -3.54 -9.49 3.64
N GLU A 221 -2.38 -10.13 3.64
CA GLU A 221 -2.02 -11.24 4.51
C GLU A 221 -0.79 -10.88 5.32
N ALA A 222 -0.80 -11.17 6.63
CA ALA A 222 0.36 -11.05 7.47
C ALA A 222 0.47 -12.20 8.48
N GLN A 223 1.69 -12.66 8.75
CA GLN A 223 1.98 -13.63 9.81
C GLN A 223 3.36 -13.37 10.44
N SER A 224 3.41 -13.18 11.76
CA SER A 224 4.67 -13.06 12.50
C SER A 224 5.42 -14.39 12.60
N VAL A 225 6.73 -14.38 12.31
CA VAL A 225 7.50 -15.60 12.02
C VAL A 225 8.01 -16.27 13.29
N GLU A 226 8.72 -15.55 14.16
CA GLU A 226 9.40 -16.11 15.33
C GLU A 226 8.46 -16.61 16.44
N ASP A 227 7.20 -16.16 16.45
CA ASP A 227 6.16 -16.58 17.39
C ASP A 227 5.00 -17.37 16.74
N GLY A 228 5.09 -17.66 15.43
CA GLY A 228 4.12 -18.47 14.70
C GLY A 228 2.76 -17.82 14.43
N GLY A 229 2.70 -16.49 14.38
CA GLY A 229 1.47 -15.71 14.20
C GLY A 229 0.79 -15.29 15.51
N ALA A 230 1.47 -15.42 16.65
CA ALA A 230 0.91 -15.07 17.95
C ALA A 230 0.85 -13.56 18.21
N GLY A 231 1.72 -12.78 17.55
CA GLY A 231 1.74 -11.31 17.63
C GLY A 231 0.99 -10.63 16.48
N VAL A 232 1.14 -11.13 15.24
CA VAL A 232 0.42 -10.66 14.05
C VAL A 232 -0.03 -11.85 13.22
N SER A 233 -1.33 -11.95 12.93
CA SER A 233 -1.91 -12.94 12.03
C SER A 233 -3.23 -12.41 11.46
N PHE A 234 -3.27 -12.09 10.17
CA PHE A 234 -4.51 -11.69 9.50
C PHE A 234 -4.57 -12.08 8.02
N ASN A 235 -5.78 -12.15 7.48
CA ASN A 235 -6.11 -12.25 6.06
C ASN A 235 -7.41 -11.45 5.81
N VAL A 236 -7.27 -10.28 5.18
CA VAL A 236 -8.35 -9.30 4.99
C VAL A 236 -8.43 -8.84 3.55
N PHE A 237 -9.60 -8.37 3.13
CA PHE A 237 -9.77 -7.65 1.86
C PHE A 237 -10.15 -6.19 2.13
N CYS A 238 -9.35 -5.27 1.62
CA CYS A 238 -9.53 -3.82 1.76
C CYS A 238 -10.11 -3.24 0.47
N HIS A 239 -11.29 -2.62 0.56
CA HIS A 239 -12.08 -2.18 -0.59
C HIS A 239 -11.51 -0.91 -1.26
N ASN A 240 -11.33 -0.92 -2.58
CA ASN A 240 -10.87 0.24 -3.35
C ASN A 240 -12.00 1.25 -3.66
N VAL A 241 -12.75 1.62 -2.63
CA VAL A 241 -13.91 2.51 -2.70
C VAL A 241 -13.60 3.86 -2.07
N GLN A 242 -14.37 4.89 -2.42
CA GLN A 242 -14.37 6.18 -1.73
C GLN A 242 -15.83 6.56 -1.44
N PRO A 243 -16.25 6.70 -0.17
CA PRO A 243 -17.62 7.06 0.18
C PRO A 243 -18.13 8.29 -0.60
N GLY A 244 -19.35 8.18 -1.15
CA GLY A 244 -19.96 9.22 -1.97
C GLY A 244 -19.49 9.29 -3.44
N ILE A 245 -18.60 8.41 -3.89
CA ILE A 245 -18.10 8.35 -5.28
C ILE A 245 -18.34 6.96 -5.88
N GLU A 246 -18.88 6.92 -7.10
CA GLU A 246 -18.95 5.74 -7.96
C GLU A 246 -17.74 5.75 -8.92
N ILE A 247 -17.04 4.62 -9.00
CA ILE A 247 -15.84 4.40 -9.82
C ILE A 247 -16.17 3.44 -10.96
N ASP A 248 -15.74 3.77 -12.18
CA ASP A 248 -15.61 2.82 -13.28
C ASP A 248 -14.23 2.16 -13.19
N TYR A 249 -14.19 0.92 -12.72
CA TYR A 249 -12.95 0.16 -12.55
C TYR A 249 -12.33 -0.29 -13.89
N GLY A 250 -13.11 -0.27 -14.99
CA GLY A 250 -12.61 -0.55 -16.33
C GLY A 250 -11.70 0.55 -16.87
N THR A 251 -12.03 1.82 -16.59
CA THR A 251 -11.29 2.99 -17.12
C THR A 251 -10.54 3.80 -16.06
N GLY A 252 -10.94 3.69 -14.80
CA GLY A 252 -10.56 4.59 -13.71
C GLY A 252 -11.34 5.91 -13.67
N GLU A 253 -12.32 6.13 -14.55
CA GLU A 253 -13.22 7.29 -14.44
C GLU A 253 -14.05 7.24 -13.14
N SER A 254 -14.54 8.38 -12.69
CA SER A 254 -15.36 8.47 -11.47
C SER A 254 -16.38 9.58 -11.55
N ARG A 255 -17.45 9.45 -10.76
CA ARG A 255 -18.47 10.48 -10.56
C ARG A 255 -19.01 10.40 -9.14
N ARG A 256 -19.62 11.49 -8.65
CA ARG A 256 -20.39 11.44 -7.40
C ARG A 256 -21.48 10.38 -7.48
N SER A 257 -21.74 9.71 -6.36
CA SER A 257 -22.82 8.73 -6.30
C SER A 257 -24.19 9.40 -6.29
N GLN A 258 -25.15 8.80 -6.99
CA GLN A 258 -26.48 9.40 -7.16
C GLN A 258 -27.35 9.31 -5.89
N THR A 259 -27.00 8.45 -4.93
CA THR A 259 -27.62 8.44 -3.59
C THR A 259 -27.31 9.70 -2.77
N ALA A 260 -26.32 10.51 -3.17
CA ALA A 260 -25.98 11.75 -2.49
C ALA A 260 -26.89 12.95 -2.85
N VAL A 261 -27.79 12.84 -3.84
CA VAL A 261 -28.66 13.97 -4.27
C VAL A 261 -30.12 13.87 -3.81
N ASP A 262 -30.63 12.69 -3.48
CA ASP A 262 -32.01 12.52 -2.95
C ASP A 262 -32.09 12.64 -1.41
N ALA A 263 -30.98 12.92 -0.72
CA ALA A 263 -30.95 13.29 0.70
C ALA A 263 -31.29 14.78 0.95
N GLY A 264 -31.56 15.57 -0.10
CA GLY A 264 -31.84 17.00 0.00
C GLY A 264 -33.26 17.32 0.46
N GLY A 265 -33.57 17.15 1.75
CA GLY A 265 -34.93 17.48 2.21
C GLY A 265 -35.36 17.26 3.66
N SER A 266 -34.48 16.99 4.62
CA SER A 266 -34.84 17.06 6.04
C SER A 266 -33.75 17.70 6.88
N ASP A 267 -34.12 18.75 7.60
CA ASP A 267 -33.27 19.52 8.51
C ASP A 267 -33.10 18.73 9.82
N SER A 268 -31.93 18.12 10.01
CA SER A 268 -31.53 17.51 11.28
C SER A 268 -30.01 17.47 11.39
N ASP A 269 -29.44 18.50 12.00
CA ASP A 269 -28.03 18.55 12.38
C ASP A 269 -27.64 17.34 13.23
N VAL A 270 -26.93 16.38 12.63
CA VAL A 270 -26.07 15.45 13.38
C VAL A 270 -24.68 16.06 13.43
N HIS A 271 -24.54 17.13 14.21
CA HIS A 271 -23.23 17.51 14.72
C HIS A 271 -22.67 16.31 15.50
N SER A 272 -21.59 15.72 14.99
CA SER A 272 -20.77 14.80 15.78
C SER A 272 -20.18 15.60 16.94
N GLU A 273 -20.70 15.40 18.16
CA GLU A 273 -20.23 16.15 19.33
C GLU A 273 -18.74 15.83 19.56
N GLY A 274 -17.91 16.88 19.53
CA GLY A 274 -16.46 16.74 19.56
C GLY A 274 -16.00 15.95 20.77
N THR A 275 -15.35 14.82 20.53
CA THR A 275 -14.84 13.96 21.61
C THR A 275 -13.74 14.70 22.36
N ALA A 276 -13.83 14.71 23.69
CA ALA A 276 -12.83 15.35 24.53
C ALA A 276 -11.54 14.52 24.57
N TYR A 277 -10.45 15.11 24.08
CA TYR A 277 -9.12 14.53 24.08
C TYR A 277 -8.12 15.45 24.80
N ILE A 278 -7.04 14.86 25.28
CA ILE A 278 -5.87 15.59 25.80
C ILE A 278 -4.75 15.45 24.78
N LEU A 279 -4.38 16.56 24.15
CA LEU A 279 -3.26 16.65 23.21
C LEU A 279 -1.95 16.85 23.96
N ASN A 280 -0.93 16.09 23.59
CA ASN A 280 0.47 16.36 23.88
C ASN A 280 1.07 17.23 22.78
N ILE A 281 1.38 18.48 23.09
CA ILE A 281 1.88 19.46 22.10
C ILE A 281 3.33 19.21 21.66
N ASP A 282 4.08 18.39 22.40
CA ASP A 282 5.50 18.11 22.19
C ASP A 282 5.71 16.85 21.34
N SER A 283 4.94 15.79 21.61
CA SER A 283 4.96 14.55 20.81
C SER A 283 3.92 14.49 19.68
N GLY A 284 3.02 15.48 19.60
CA GLY A 284 1.90 15.49 18.65
C GLY A 284 0.86 14.39 18.87
N LYS A 285 0.87 13.69 20.02
CA LYS A 285 -0.04 12.57 20.30
C LYS A 285 -1.26 13.01 21.10
N PHE A 286 -2.45 12.56 20.70
CA PHE A 286 -3.69 12.80 21.44
C PHE A 286 -4.18 11.57 22.21
N HIS A 287 -4.81 11.82 23.35
CA HIS A 287 -5.12 10.84 24.38
C HIS A 287 -6.59 10.95 24.79
N LEU A 288 -7.22 9.83 25.19
CA LEU A 288 -8.44 9.88 26.00
C LEU A 288 -8.13 10.48 27.38
N PRO A 289 -9.08 11.16 28.07
CA PRO A 289 -8.81 11.82 29.34
C PRO A 289 -8.25 10.89 30.43
N ASP A 290 -8.77 9.67 30.52
CA ASP A 290 -8.34 8.65 31.50
C ASP A 290 -7.08 7.87 31.09
N CYS A 291 -6.37 8.28 30.02
CA CYS A 291 -5.19 7.58 29.54
C CYS A 291 -4.05 7.58 30.59
N PRO A 292 -3.49 6.40 30.97
CA PRO A 292 -2.36 6.32 31.91
C PRO A 292 -1.09 7.07 31.49
N SER A 293 -0.96 7.46 30.22
CA SER A 293 0.11 8.31 29.72
C SER A 293 -0.05 9.79 30.12
N VAL A 294 -1.28 10.29 30.28
CA VAL A 294 -1.57 11.70 30.65
C VAL A 294 -1.00 12.04 32.02
N GLY A 295 -1.10 11.10 32.97
CA GLY A 295 -0.48 11.24 34.30
C GLY A 295 1.07 11.31 34.29
N LYS A 296 1.71 11.01 33.15
CA LYS A 296 3.17 11.09 32.95
C LYS A 296 3.60 12.31 32.14
N MET A 297 2.66 13.04 31.53
CA MET A 297 2.94 14.25 30.77
C MET A 297 3.19 15.43 31.71
N ALA A 298 4.15 16.30 31.35
CA ALA A 298 4.32 17.59 32.01
C ALA A 298 3.12 18.51 31.73
N ASP A 299 2.68 19.28 32.72
CA ASP A 299 1.42 20.04 32.61
C ASP A 299 1.44 21.13 31.54
N HIS A 300 2.62 21.71 31.26
CA HIS A 300 2.79 22.68 30.17
C HIS A 300 2.70 22.07 28.76
N ASN A 301 2.75 20.73 28.65
CA ASN A 301 2.58 20.01 27.38
C ASN A 301 1.16 19.44 27.18
N LYS A 302 0.28 19.56 28.17
CA LYS A 302 -1.13 19.14 28.09
C LYS A 302 -1.98 20.25 27.46
N ARG A 303 -2.86 19.88 26.54
CA ARG A 303 -3.92 20.76 26.04
C ARG A 303 -5.22 19.99 25.87
N ASP A 304 -6.25 20.39 26.60
CA ASP A 304 -7.60 19.86 26.42
C ASP A 304 -8.19 20.41 25.10
N ILE A 305 -8.85 19.54 24.34
CA ILE A 305 -9.41 19.85 23.03
C ILE A 305 -10.60 18.92 22.74
N ALA A 306 -11.70 19.48 22.25
CA ALA A 306 -12.89 18.76 21.84
C ALA A 306 -13.14 18.99 20.35
N CYS A 307 -13.00 17.94 19.54
CA CYS A 307 -13.19 17.96 18.08
C CYS A 307 -13.46 16.53 17.56
N ALA A 308 -13.66 16.34 16.27
CA ALA A 308 -13.75 15.00 15.70
C ALA A 308 -12.39 14.27 15.75
N TYR A 309 -12.40 12.93 15.75
CA TYR A 309 -11.18 12.12 15.62
C TYR A 309 -10.44 12.45 14.32
N ASP A 310 -11.18 12.51 13.22
CA ASP A 310 -10.64 12.74 11.88
C ASP A 310 -10.03 14.14 11.74
N GLU A 311 -10.54 15.13 12.51
CA GLU A 311 -9.95 16.46 12.61
C GLU A 311 -8.59 16.45 13.33
N MET A 312 -8.35 15.55 14.29
CA MET A 312 -7.01 15.39 14.88
C MET A 312 -6.02 14.89 13.85
N ILE A 313 -6.40 13.84 13.11
CA ILE A 313 -5.56 13.24 12.06
C ILE A 313 -5.29 14.27 10.94
N ALA A 314 -6.32 15.01 10.51
CA ALA A 314 -6.20 16.05 9.48
C ALA A 314 -5.33 17.25 9.92
N ASN A 315 -5.24 17.54 11.23
CA ASN A 315 -4.32 18.54 11.78
C ASN A 315 -2.90 17.98 12.05
N GLY A 316 -2.63 16.72 11.69
CA GLY A 316 -1.31 16.09 11.81
C GLY A 316 -0.99 15.52 13.20
N TYR A 317 -2.00 15.32 14.05
CA TYR A 317 -1.84 14.66 15.35
C TYR A 317 -2.04 13.15 15.21
N SER A 318 -1.37 12.37 16.07
CA SER A 318 -1.43 10.89 16.04
C SER A 318 -2.06 10.30 17.30
N PRO A 319 -2.79 9.17 17.21
CA PRO A 319 -3.45 8.56 18.37
C PRO A 319 -2.42 7.97 19.35
N CYS A 320 -2.67 8.06 20.65
CA CYS A 320 -1.83 7.38 21.64
C CYS A 320 -2.16 5.88 21.72
N GLY A 321 -1.26 5.02 21.21
CA GLY A 321 -1.39 3.56 21.20
C GLY A 321 -1.61 2.89 22.58
N ASN A 322 -1.37 3.58 23.70
CA ASN A 322 -1.68 3.07 25.05
C ASN A 322 -3.17 3.16 25.43
N CYS A 323 -3.91 4.12 24.88
CA CYS A 323 -5.36 4.25 25.11
C CYS A 323 -6.20 4.07 23.85
N ARG A 324 -5.55 3.92 22.68
CA ARG A 324 -6.16 3.64 21.37
C ARG A 324 -7.49 4.42 21.17
N PRO A 325 -7.45 5.77 21.15
CA PRO A 325 -8.62 6.50 20.70
C PRO A 325 -8.92 6.06 19.26
N MET A 326 -10.18 5.75 18.97
CA MET A 326 -10.66 5.31 17.66
C MET A 326 -11.75 6.26 17.14
N ILE A 327 -12.08 6.13 15.86
CA ILE A 327 -13.24 6.78 15.25
C ILE A 327 -14.51 6.35 15.99
N GLY A 328 -15.21 7.31 16.61
CA GLY A 328 -16.43 7.08 17.39
C GLY A 328 -16.19 6.47 18.77
N ALA A 329 -16.19 7.31 19.81
CA ALA A 329 -16.02 6.90 21.21
C ALA A 329 -17.28 6.24 21.82
N VAL A 330 -17.73 5.12 21.24
CA VAL A 330 -18.89 4.35 21.72
C VAL A 330 -18.50 3.42 22.88
N HIS A 331 -18.04 3.98 24.01
CA HIS A 331 -17.58 3.17 25.16
C HIS A 331 -18.16 3.54 26.54
N GLU A 332 -19.42 3.98 26.61
CA GLU A 332 -20.21 3.96 27.86
C GLU A 332 -21.53 3.19 27.70
N ARG A 333 -21.59 1.94 28.23
CA ARG A 333 -22.76 1.37 28.97
C ARG A 333 -22.65 -0.09 29.44
N GLU A 334 -21.58 -0.84 29.19
CA GLU A 334 -21.42 -2.23 29.70
C GLU A 334 -20.44 -2.37 30.90
N ARG A 335 -20.52 -1.47 31.89
CA ARG A 335 -19.85 -1.67 33.19
C ARG A 335 -20.62 -1.10 34.39
N SER A 336 -21.95 -1.26 34.40
CA SER A 336 -22.81 -0.85 35.53
C SER A 336 -24.13 -1.61 35.63
N ARG A 337 -24.11 -2.94 35.44
CA ARG A 337 -25.18 -3.81 35.95
C ARG A 337 -24.76 -4.33 37.32
N PRO A 338 -25.38 -3.89 38.43
CA PRO A 338 -25.05 -4.42 39.75
C PRO A 338 -25.51 -5.87 39.86
N GLU A 339 -24.74 -6.68 40.58
CA GLU A 339 -25.24 -7.92 41.16
C GLU A 339 -26.27 -7.55 42.24
N THR A 340 -27.40 -8.26 42.23
CA THR A 340 -28.46 -8.19 43.25
C THR A 340 -28.97 -9.60 43.49
N ASP A 341 -29.20 -9.95 44.76
CA ASP A 341 -29.44 -11.32 45.27
C ASP A 341 -30.56 -12.11 44.58
#